data_AF-A0A368G059-F1
#
_entry.id   AF-A0A368G059-F1
#
_cell.length_a   1.000
_cell.length_b   1.000
_cell.length_c   1.000
_cell.angle_alpha   90.00
_cell.angle_beta   90.00
_cell.angle_gamma   90.00
#
_symmetry.space_group_name_H-M   'P 1'
#
loop_
_entity.id
_entity.type
_entity.pdbx_description
1 polymer ?
#
loop_
_entity_poly.entity_id
_entity_poly.type
_entity_poly.pdbx_seq_one_letter_code
_entity_poly.pdbx_strand_id
1 'polypeptide(L)'
;MAARRIPGLLKHRIRLRDPVFGTALVDHLNKTGRKVPLIVERCCEAIEHQGVVTGIYRQCGIQSNIQKLRYEHGYSRITCSDVLTNL
;
A
#
# COMPACT_ATOMS: atom_id res chain seq x y z
N MET A 1 -18.97 -21.05 36.27
CA MET A 1 -18.99 -20.30 35.00
C MET A 1 -18.56 -18.87 35.25
N ALA A 2 -17.31 -18.52 34.93
CA ALA A 2 -16.86 -17.13 34.83
C ALA A 2 -15.69 -17.08 33.84
N ALA A 3 -15.95 -16.58 32.63
CA ALA A 3 -14.94 -16.36 31.61
C ALA A 3 -14.04 -15.18 32.06
N ARG A 4 -12.81 -15.48 32.49
CA ARG A 4 -11.80 -14.45 32.69
C ARG A 4 -11.28 -14.03 31.32
N ARG A 5 -11.81 -12.91 30.81
CA ARG A 5 -11.19 -12.12 29.74
C ARG A 5 -9.75 -11.83 30.18
N ILE A 6 -8.77 -12.25 29.40
CA ILE A 6 -7.37 -11.85 29.57
C ILE A 6 -7.21 -10.54 28.78
N PRO A 7 -7.10 -9.36 29.43
CA PRO A 7 -6.77 -8.15 28.73
C PRO A 7 -5.25 -8.06 28.58
N GLY A 8 -4.77 -7.95 27.35
CA GLY A 8 -3.38 -7.56 27.08
C GLY A 8 -2.42 -8.71 26.84
N LEU A 9 -2.61 -9.43 25.72
CA LEU A 9 -1.48 -10.12 25.10
C LEU A 9 -0.97 -9.27 23.92
N LEU A 10 0.31 -8.90 24.03
CA LEU A 10 1.19 -8.49 22.94
C LEU A 10 0.92 -7.10 22.31
N LYS A 11 1.22 -6.05 23.07
CA LYS A 11 1.97 -4.90 22.52
C LYS A 11 3.39 -5.36 22.16
N HIS A 12 3.53 -6.36 21.30
CA HIS A 12 4.81 -6.66 20.69
C HIS A 12 5.08 -5.49 19.75
N ARG A 13 6.06 -4.65 20.09
CA ARG A 13 6.57 -3.57 19.26
C ARG A 13 7.28 -4.14 18.02
N ILE A 14 6.59 -4.98 17.24
CA ILE A 14 6.84 -4.98 15.80
C ILE A 14 6.40 -3.59 15.38
N ARG A 15 7.28 -2.81 14.76
CA ARG A 15 6.82 -1.67 13.95
C ARG A 15 5.97 -2.26 12.83
N LEU A 16 4.74 -2.64 13.12
CA LEU A 16 3.72 -2.91 12.13
C LEU A 16 3.56 -1.56 11.44
N ARG A 17 4.22 -1.42 10.29
CA ARG A 17 3.98 -0.31 9.39
C ARG A 17 2.47 -0.21 9.24
N ASP A 18 1.94 0.97 9.52
CA ASP A 18 0.52 1.18 9.40
C ASP A 18 0.06 0.76 8.01
N PRO A 19 -0.95 -0.12 7.92
CA PRO A 19 -1.42 -0.58 6.62
C PRO A 19 -1.87 0.63 5.81
N VAL A 20 -1.46 0.70 4.55
CA VAL A 20 -1.95 1.70 3.59
C VAL A 20 -3.26 1.20 3.00
N PHE A 21 -3.27 -0.08 2.59
CA PHE A 21 -4.42 -0.74 2.01
C PHE A 21 -5.43 -1.14 3.08
N GLY A 22 -6.71 -0.86 2.83
CA GLY A 22 -7.81 -1.19 3.76
C GLY A 22 -8.02 -0.17 4.88
N THR A 23 -7.18 0.86 4.99
CA THR A 23 -7.42 2.00 5.89
C THR A 23 -8.36 3.01 5.23
N ALA A 24 -9.28 3.58 6.02
CA ALA A 24 -10.17 4.61 5.54
C ALA A 24 -9.36 5.83 5.05
N LEU A 25 -9.75 6.37 3.89
CA LEU A 25 -9.01 7.45 3.24
C LEU A 25 -8.87 8.67 4.16
N VAL A 26 -9.95 9.04 4.87
CA VAL A 26 -9.95 10.19 5.80
C VAL A 26 -8.89 10.02 6.90
N ASP A 27 -8.82 8.85 7.53
CA ASP A 27 -7.85 8.55 8.58
C ASP A 27 -6.42 8.60 8.05
N HIS A 28 -6.21 8.03 6.86
CA HIS A 28 -4.92 8.03 6.18
C HIS A 28 -4.45 9.46 5.83
N LEU A 29 -5.32 10.30 5.29
CA LEU A 29 -4.99 11.69 4.93
C LEU A 29 -4.74 12.53 6.19
N ASN A 30 -5.58 12.40 7.23
CA ASN A 30 -5.38 13.09 8.50
C ASN A 30 -4.05 12.70 9.16
N LYS A 31 -3.68 11.42 9.09
CA LYS A 31 -2.43 10.91 9.64
C LYS A 31 -1.19 11.38 8.88
N THR A 32 -1.28 11.47 7.55
CA THR A 32 -0.15 11.85 6.70
C THR A 32 -0.05 13.35 6.44
N GLY A 33 -1.12 14.11 6.69
CA GLY A 33 -1.22 15.54 6.38
C GLY A 33 -1.22 15.84 4.87
N ARG A 34 -1.39 14.82 4.02
CA ARG A 34 -1.38 14.96 2.56
C ARG A 34 -2.78 15.17 2.02
N LYS A 35 -2.89 15.78 0.85
CA LYS A 35 -4.16 15.88 0.10
C LYS A 35 -4.47 14.61 -0.68
N VAL A 36 -3.44 13.90 -1.13
CA VAL A 36 -3.54 12.64 -1.88
C VAL A 36 -2.60 11.60 -1.25
N PRO A 37 -2.98 10.32 -1.17
CA PRO A 37 -2.08 9.27 -0.68
C PRO A 37 -0.83 9.18 -1.56
N LEU A 38 0.35 9.16 -0.94
CA LEU A 38 1.63 9.11 -1.64
C LEU A 38 1.74 7.92 -2.61
N ILE A 39 1.13 6.77 -2.27
CA ILE A 39 1.08 5.60 -3.15
C ILE A 39 0.38 5.90 -4.48
N VAL A 40 -0.69 6.70 -4.47
CA VAL A 40 -1.43 7.05 -5.68
C VAL A 40 -0.58 7.95 -6.57
N GLU A 41 0.03 8.98 -6.00
CA GLU A 41 0.93 9.89 -6.73
C GLU A 41 2.08 9.13 -7.39
N ARG A 42 2.76 8.25 -6.64
CA ARG A 42 3.89 7.46 -7.18
C ARG A 42 3.47 6.50 -8.30
N CYS A 43 2.30 5.87 -8.17
CA CYS A 43 1.80 5.01 -9.23
C CYS A 43 1.45 5.81 -10.49
N CYS A 44 0.84 6.99 -10.35
CA CYS A 44 0.58 7.89 -11.48
C CYS A 44 1.88 8.34 -12.15
N GLU A 45 2.86 8.82 -11.39
CA GLU A 45 4.18 9.21 -11.91
C GLU A 45 4.86 8.07 -12.67
N ALA A 46 4.80 6.84 -12.15
CA ALA A 46 5.41 5.68 -12.81
C ALA A 46 4.76 5.35 -14.15
N ILE A 47 3.42 5.45 -14.23
CA ILE A 47 2.65 5.23 -15.45
C ILE A 47 2.93 6.34 -16.48
N GLU A 48 2.95 7.60 -16.04
CA GLU A 48 3.26 8.74 -16.91
C GLU A 48 4.68 8.67 -17.47
N HIS A 49 5.65 8.23 -16.67
CA HIS A 49 7.04 8.07 -17.11
C HIS A 49 7.22 6.95 -18.15
N GLN A 50 6.49 5.84 -18.03
CA GLN A 50 6.53 4.77 -19.03
C GLN A 50 5.74 5.10 -20.30
N GLY A 51 4.76 6.01 -20.19
CA GLY A 51 3.86 6.38 -21.27
C GLY A 51 2.67 5.42 -21.38
N VAL A 52 1.70 5.82 -22.23
CA VAL A 52 0.46 5.05 -22.41
C VAL A 52 0.73 3.78 -23.19
N VAL A 53 0.76 2.64 -22.49
CA VAL A 53 0.85 1.30 -23.09
C VAL A 53 -0.54 0.83 -23.52
N THR A 54 -0.63 0.07 -24.62
CA THR A 54 -1.88 -0.56 -25.06
C THR A 54 -2.50 -1.38 -23.93
N GLY A 55 -3.78 -1.17 -23.62
CA GLY A 55 -4.47 -1.95 -22.57
C GLY A 55 -4.10 -1.59 -21.13
N ILE A 56 -3.50 -0.41 -20.90
CA ILE A 56 -3.24 0.11 -19.56
C ILE A 56 -4.52 0.12 -18.69
N TYR A 57 -4.37 -0.24 -17.41
CA TYR A 57 -5.45 -0.48 -16.44
C TYR A 57 -6.43 -1.63 -16.77
N ARG A 58 -6.40 -2.19 -18.00
CA ARG A 58 -7.26 -3.32 -18.43
C ARG A 58 -6.54 -4.66 -18.35
N GLN A 59 -5.27 -4.72 -18.78
CA GLN A 59 -4.49 -5.96 -18.72
C GLN A 59 -4.07 -6.25 -17.28
N CYS A 60 -4.22 -7.52 -16.88
CA CYS A 60 -3.87 -7.96 -15.54
C CYS A 60 -2.35 -7.99 -15.36
N GLY A 61 -1.86 -7.33 -14.30
CA GLY A 61 -0.49 -7.54 -13.84
C GLY A 61 -0.31 -8.87 -13.12
N ILE A 62 0.95 -9.25 -12.87
CA ILE A 62 1.26 -10.52 -12.17
C ILE A 62 0.90 -10.42 -10.68
N GLN A 63 0.05 -11.34 -10.22
CA GLN A 63 -0.50 -11.35 -8.86
C GLN A 63 0.56 -11.31 -7.75
N SER A 64 1.66 -12.06 -7.90
CA SER A 64 2.74 -12.12 -6.91
C SER A 64 3.45 -10.77 -6.73
N ASN A 65 3.58 -9.97 -7.79
CA ASN A 65 4.12 -8.62 -7.70
C ASN A 65 3.15 -7.66 -7.02
N ILE A 66 1.85 -7.76 -7.33
CA ILE A 66 0.81 -6.95 -6.67
C ILE A 66 0.80 -7.24 -5.16
N GLN A 67 0.96 -8.50 -4.76
CA GLN A 67 1.07 -8.87 -3.35
C GLN A 67 2.32 -8.28 -2.70
N LYS A 68 3.49 -8.39 -3.35
CA LYS A 68 4.73 -7.77 -2.85
C LYS A 68 4.56 -6.26 -2.63
N LEU A 69 3.98 -5.55 -3.60
CA LEU A 69 3.66 -4.11 -3.49
C LEU A 69 2.79 -3.79 -2.27
N ARG A 70 1.82 -4.65 -1.96
CA ARG A 70 0.90 -4.44 -0.82
C ARG A 70 1.57 -4.62 0.54
N TYR A 71 2.54 -5.54 0.65
CA TYR A 71 3.16 -5.90 1.93
C TYR A 71 4.49 -5.19 2.21
N GLU A 72 5.33 -4.99 1.19
CA GLU A 72 6.68 -4.45 1.35
C GLU A 72 6.68 -2.90 1.39
N HIS A 73 5.77 -2.27 0.63
CA HIS A 73 5.86 -0.85 0.32
C HIS A 73 4.93 0.03 1.17
N GLY A 74 5.18 0.07 2.48
CA GLY A 74 4.65 1.14 3.32
C GLY A 74 5.31 2.48 2.97
N TYR A 75 4.55 3.39 2.34
CA TYR A 75 4.81 4.81 2.05
C TYR A 75 6.11 5.23 1.34
N SER A 76 7.27 4.68 1.67
CA SER A 76 8.56 5.31 1.44
C SER A 76 9.44 4.65 0.37
N ARG A 77 9.05 3.50 -0.18
CA ARG A 77 9.92 2.72 -1.09
C ARG A 77 9.27 2.33 -2.42
N ILE A 78 8.09 2.85 -2.77
CA ILE A 78 7.48 2.56 -4.08
C ILE A 78 8.35 3.24 -5.12
N THR A 79 9.15 2.44 -5.84
CA THR A 79 9.93 2.90 -6.97
C THR A 79 9.15 2.64 -8.26
N CYS A 80 9.42 3.42 -9.32
CA CYS A 80 8.83 3.18 -10.63
C CYS A 80 9.06 1.72 -11.06
N SER A 81 10.24 1.16 -10.77
CA SER A 81 10.57 -0.23 -11.07
C SER A 81 9.61 -1.23 -10.42
N ASP A 82 9.07 -0.98 -9.22
CA ASP A 82 8.17 -1.90 -8.51
C ASP A 82 6.76 -1.92 -9.11
N VAL A 83 6.28 -0.77 -9.58
CA VAL A 83 4.99 -0.64 -10.28
C VAL A 83 5.08 -1.28 -11.68
N LEU A 84 6.26 -1.18 -12.30
CA LEU A 84 6.50 -1.58 -13.67
C LEU A 84 7.05 -3.00 -13.83
N THR A 85 7.52 -3.66 -12.75
CA THR A 85 8.15 -5.00 -12.87
C THR A 85 7.19 -6.11 -13.30
N ASN A 86 5.92 -5.82 -13.60
CA ASN A 86 4.99 -6.75 -14.25
C ASN A 86 3.73 -6.03 -14.81
N LEU A 87 3.93 -5.05 -15.70
CA LEU A 87 3.00 -4.88 -16.84
C LEU A 87 3.38 -5.88 -17.94
#